data_AF-A0A6I2IVZ7-F1
#
_entry.id   AF-A0A6I2IVZ7-F1
#
_cell.length_a   1.000
_cell.length_b   1.000
_cell.length_c   1.000
_cell.angle_alpha   90.00
_cell.angle_beta   90.00
_cell.angle_gamma   90.00
#
_symmetry.space_group_name_H-M   'P 1'
#
loop_
_entity.id
_entity.type
_entity.pdbx_description
1 polymer ?
#
loop_
_entity_poly.entity_id
_entity_poly.type
_entity_poly.pdbx_seq_one_letter_code
_entity_poly.pdbx_strand_id
1 'polypeptide(L)' 'MQTPKRTTMAVTAERKLKLERMAIDASQKAGRQITWTDIVNHLIDDYAKDAADELMERAKIEHDIITAHHR' A
#
# COMPACT_ATOMS: atom_id res chain seq x y z
N MET A 1 -24.25 16.86 -0.84
CA MET A 1 -23.25 15.85 -0.44
C MET A 1 -21.90 16.35 -0.92
N GLN A 2 -20.91 16.54 -0.03
CA GLN A 2 -19.57 17.00 -0.46
C GLN A 2 -18.83 15.87 -1.17
N THR A 3 -18.29 16.16 -2.35
CA THR A 3 -17.42 15.22 -3.07
C THR A 3 -16.12 15.03 -2.30
N PRO A 4 -15.69 13.79 -2.03
CA PRO A 4 -14.43 13.57 -1.33
C PRO A 4 -13.25 14.18 -2.10
N LYS A 5 -12.43 14.96 -1.40
CA LYS A 5 -11.25 15.61 -1.96
C LYS A 5 -10.22 14.54 -2.33
N ARG A 6 -9.86 14.45 -3.60
CA ARG A 6 -8.81 13.55 -4.08
C ARG A 6 -7.42 14.13 -3.81
N THR A 7 -6.48 13.26 -3.47
CA THR A 7 -5.06 13.58 -3.30
C THR A 7 -4.22 12.69 -4.20
N THR A 8 -2.94 13.04 -4.38
CA THR A 8 -2.00 12.28 -5.21
C THR A 8 -1.04 11.51 -4.32
N MET A 9 -0.83 10.23 -4.61
CA MET A 9 0.18 9.41 -3.93
C MET A 9 1.41 9.25 -4.84
N ALA A 10 2.60 9.39 -4.27
CA ALA A 10 3.84 9.10 -4.96
C ALA A 10 4.09 7.59 -5.00
N VAL A 11 4.12 7.01 -6.20
CA VAL A 11 4.43 5.59 -6.44
C VAL A 11 5.47 5.51 -7.55
N THR A 12 6.49 4.66 -7.38
CA THR A 12 7.50 4.46 -8.43
C THR A 12 6.87 3.81 -9.67
N ALA A 13 7.44 4.08 -10.84
CA ALA A 13 6.95 3.50 -12.10
C ALA A 13 6.91 1.96 -12.06
N GLU A 14 7.92 1.34 -11.43
CA GLU A 14 7.99 -0.11 -11.25
C GLU A 14 6.85 -0.66 -10.39
N ARG A 15 6.56 -0.02 -9.24
CA ARG A 15 5.45 -0.42 -8.36
C ARG A 15 4.11 -0.26 -9.07
N LYS A 16 3.93 0.84 -9.82
CA LYS A 16 2.74 1.06 -10.63
C LYS A 16 2.57 -0.03 -11.68
N LEU A 17 3.61 -0.35 -12.45
CA LEU A 17 3.57 -1.41 -13.46
C LEU A 17 3.21 -2.77 -12.86
N LYS A 18 3.72 -3.10 -11.67
CA LYS A 18 3.35 -4.32 -10.96
C LYS A 18 1.85 -4.34 -10.62
N LEU A 19 1.31 -3.23 -10.09
CA LEU A 19 -0.11 -3.11 -9.77
C LEU A 19 -0.99 -3.17 -11.03
N GLU A 20 -0.57 -2.56 -12.14
CA GLU A 20 -1.28 -2.61 -13.42
C GLU A 20 -1.37 -4.04 -13.97
N ARG A 21 -0.28 -4.82 -13.90
CA ARG A 21 -0.29 -6.23 -14.30
C ARG A 21 -1.27 -7.05 -13.45
N MET A 22 -1.24 -6.87 -12.13
CA MET A 22 -2.19 -7.53 -11.23
C MET A 22 -3.64 -7.12 -11.52
N ALA A 23 -3.88 -5.86 -11.84
CA ALA A 23 -5.20 -5.35 -12.20
C ALA A 23 -5.72 -5.96 -13.51
N ILE A 24 -4.86 -6.15 -14.52
CA ILE A 24 -5.20 -6.84 -15.77
C ILE A 24 -5.62 -8.29 -15.46
N ASP A 25 -4.80 -9.03 -14.72
CA ASP A 25 -5.09 -10.43 -14.38
C ASP A 25 -6.38 -10.56 -13.56
N ALA A 26 -6.58 -9.66 -12.59
CA ALA A 26 -7.80 -9.62 -11.79
C ALA A 26 -9.02 -9.29 -12.66
N SER A 27 -8.90 -8.37 -13.62
CA SER A 27 -9.99 -8.00 -14.52
C SER A 27 -10.45 -9.18 -15.37
N GLN A 28 -9.49 -9.93 -15.94
CA GLN A 28 -9.79 -11.11 -16.76
C GLN A 28 -10.53 -12.18 -15.94
N LYS A 29 -10.08 -12.43 -14.71
CA LYS A 29 -10.70 -13.42 -13.82
C LYS A 29 -12.07 -12.98 -13.32
N ALA A 30 -12.26 -11.69 -13.05
CA ALA A 30 -13.49 -11.14 -12.51
C ALA A 30 -14.56 -10.87 -13.59
N GLY A 31 -14.21 -10.92 -14.87
CA GLY A 31 -15.12 -10.56 -15.97
C GLY A 31 -15.54 -9.08 -15.98
N ARG A 32 -14.83 -8.22 -15.25
CA ARG A 32 -15.08 -6.78 -15.17
C ARG A 32 -13.77 -6.01 -15.08
N GLN A 33 -13.76 -4.74 -15.49
CA GLN A 33 -12.58 -3.89 -15.34
C GLN A 33 -12.28 -3.63 -13.86
N ILE A 34 -11.03 -3.91 -13.48
CA ILE A 34 -10.41 -3.57 -12.20
C ILE A 34 -9.16 -2.74 -12.53
N THR A 35 -9.01 -1.59 -11.88
CA THR A 35 -7.86 -0.70 -12.08
C THR A 35 -6.83 -0.87 -10.96
N TRP A 36 -5.59 -0.46 -11.21
CA TRP A 36 -4.56 -0.45 -10.18
C TRP A 36 -4.93 0.46 -9.00
N THR A 37 -5.69 1.54 -9.25
CA THR A 37 -6.22 2.44 -8.21
C THR A 37 -7.25 1.74 -7.34
N ASP A 38 -8.11 0.88 -7.91
CA ASP A 38 -9.08 0.10 -7.13
C ASP A 38 -8.37 -0.84 -6.15
N ILE A 39 -7.28 -1.49 -6.60
CA ILE A 39 -6.43 -2.32 -5.74
C ILE A 39 -5.83 -1.48 -4.61
N VAL A 40 -5.26 -0.32 -4.93
CA VAL A 40 -4.65 0.56 -3.92
C VAL A 40 -5.68 1.06 -2.91
N ASN A 41 -6.88 1.45 -3.35
CA ASN A 41 -7.93 1.89 -2.43
C ASN A 41 -8.35 0.75 -1.50
N HIS A 42 -8.54 -0.46 -2.03
CA HIS A 42 -8.82 -1.63 -1.20
C HIS A 42 -7.71 -1.94 -0.19
N LEU A 43 -6.44 -1.76 -0.58
CA LEU A 43 -5.31 -1.88 0.35
C LEU A 43 -5.36 -0.83 1.47
N ILE A 44 -5.76 0.40 1.14
CA ILE A 44 -5.89 1.48 2.13
C ILE A 44 -7.05 1.20 3.09
N ASP A 45 -8.20 0.83 2.54
CA ASP A 45 -9.42 0.67 3.34
C ASP A 45 -9.34 -0.56 4.26
N ASP A 46 -8.79 -1.67 3.76
CA ASP A 46 -8.87 -2.96 4.46
C ASP A 46 -7.56 -3.38 5.15
N TYR A 47 -6.41 -2.84 4.73
CA TYR A 47 -5.10 -3.31 5.20
C TYR A 47 -4.17 -2.21 5.75
N ALA A 48 -4.56 -0.93 5.71
CA ALA A 48 -3.67 0.14 6.16
C ALA A 48 -3.30 0.07 7.65
N LYS A 49 -4.21 -0.44 8.49
CA LYS A 49 -3.97 -0.58 9.93
C LYS A 49 -2.85 -1.57 10.22
N ASP A 50 -2.96 -2.78 9.68
CA ASP A 50 -1.97 -3.83 9.87
C ASP A 50 -0.61 -3.39 9.31
N ALA A 51 -0.60 -2.72 8.16
CA ALA A 51 0.61 -2.14 7.58
C ALA A 51 1.25 -1.08 8.49
N ALA A 52 0.45 -0.24 9.16
CA ALA A 52 0.96 0.77 10.09
C ALA A 52 1.57 0.12 11.35
N ASP A 53 0.90 -0.89 11.91
CA ASP A 53 1.37 -1.61 13.10
C ASP A 53 2.71 -2.34 12.82
N GLU A 54 2.84 -2.99 11.65
CA GLU A 54 4.10 -3.60 11.24
C GLU A 54 5.24 -2.59 11.08
N LEU A 55 4.96 -1.43 10.49
CA LEU A 55 5.96 -0.37 10.30
C LEU A 55 6.44 0.18 11.65
N MET A 56 5.53 0.38 12.59
CA MET A 56 5.88 0.81 13.95
C MET A 56 6.76 -0.20 14.65
N GLU A 57 6.42 -1.48 14.60
CA GLU A 57 7.19 -2.54 15.25
C GLU A 57 8.60 -2.63 14.65
N ARG A 58 8.72 -2.59 13.33
CA ARG A 58 10.03 -2.57 12.65
C ARG A 58 10.90 -1.39 13.08
N ALA A 59 10.31 -0.20 13.15
CA ALA A 59 11.02 1.01 13.58
C ALA A 59 11.50 0.91 15.03
N LYS A 60 10.69 0.31 15.91
CA LYS A 60 11.06 0.06 17.31
C LYS A 60 12.24 -0.92 17.42
N ILE A 61 12.17 -2.04 16.70
CA ILE A 61 13.25 -3.03 16.66
C ILE A 61 14.56 -2.38 16.17
N GLU A 62 14.50 -1.60 15.10
CA GLU A 62 15.67 -0.90 14.57
C GLU A 62 16.27 0.07 15.60
N HIS A 63 15.43 0.85 16.28
CA HIS A 63 15.85 1.76 17.34
C HIS A 63 16.54 1.01 18.50
N ASP A 64 15.97 -0.11 18.94
CA ASP A 64 16.53 -0.89 20.05
C ASP A 64 17.88 -1.52 19.69
N ILE A 65 18.04 -2.00 18.44
CA ILE A 65 19.32 -2.51 17.93
C ILE A 65 20.39 -1.42 17.94
N ILE A 66 20.07 -0.22 17.45
CA ILE A 66 20.99 0.93 17.42
C ILE A 66 21.41 1.31 18.85
N THR A 67 20.44 1.38 19.77
CA THR A 67 20.67 1.76 21.17
C THR A 67 21.50 0.72 21.93
N ALA A 68 21.31 -0.57 21.62
CA ALA A 68 22.08 -1.67 22.21
C ALA A 68 23.54 -1.69 21.73
N HIS A 69 23.82 -1.28 20.48
CA HIS A 69 25.19 -1.20 19.95
C HIS A 69 25.96 0.07 20.39
N HIS A 70 25.29 1.05 20.99
CA HIS A 70 25.91 2.26 21.55
C HIS A 70 26.13 2.19 23.08
N ARG A 71 25.88 1.03 23.71
CA ARG A 71 26.23 0.73 25.11
C ARG A 71 27.36 -0.29 25.16
#